data_AF-R6N661-F1
#
_entry.id   AF-R6N661-F1
#
_cell.length_a   1.000
_cell.length_b   1.000
_cell.length_c   1.000
_cell.angle_alpha   90.00
_cell.angle_beta   90.00
_cell.angle_gamma   90.00
#
_symmetry.space_group_name_H-M   'P 1'
#
loop_
_entity.id
_entity.type
_entity.pdbx_description
1 polymer ?
#
loop_
_entity_poly.entity_id
_entity_poly.type
_entity_poly.pdbx_seq_one_letter_code
_entity_poly.pdbx_strand_id
1 'polypeptide(L)' 'MTDTFAKFYKWMTPLKNGYRSIKDDAPNEIKKEVKKADEEYFKKTGRHMLQIDY' A
#
# COMPACT_ATOMS: atom_id res chain seq x y z
N MET A 1 5.37 8.56 7.25
CA MET A 1 5.08 7.32 6.50
C MET A 1 6.10 6.30 6.94
N THR A 2 5.66 5.16 7.43
CA THR A 2 6.53 4.04 7.81
C THR A 2 7.45 3.70 6.64
N ASP A 3 8.75 3.63 6.90
CA ASP A 3 9.84 3.44 5.93
C ASP A 3 9.54 2.30 4.93
N THR A 4 8.86 1.26 5.41
CA THR A 4 8.39 0.09 4.67
C THR A 4 7.52 0.42 3.45
N PHE A 5 6.72 1.49 3.51
CA PHE A 5 5.83 1.90 2.42
C PHE A 5 6.45 2.96 1.51
N ALA A 6 7.53 3.61 1.93
CA ALA A 6 8.23 4.61 1.13
C ALA A 6 8.77 4.01 -0.18
N LYS A 7 9.23 2.76 -0.16
CA LYS A 7 9.71 2.03 -1.35
C LYS A 7 8.62 1.86 -2.42
N PHE A 8 7.35 1.86 -2.01
CA PHE A 8 6.22 1.71 -2.92
C PHE A 8 5.63 3.04 -3.38
N TYR A 9 6.12 4.17 -2.86
CA TYR A 9 5.57 5.50 -3.17
C TYR A 9 5.53 5.81 -4.67
N LYS A 10 6.53 5.34 -5.43
CA LYS A 10 6.57 5.45 -6.91
C LYS A 10 5.35 4.83 -7.60
N TRP A 11 4.86 3.75 -7.01
CA TRP A 11 3.73 2.95 -7.48
C TRP A 11 2.42 3.30 -6.79
N MET A 12 2.41 4.24 -5.83
CA MET A 12 1.17 4.69 -5.20
C MET A 12 0.46 5.72 -6.08
N THR A 13 -0.86 5.70 -6.01
CA THR A 13 -1.68 6.78 -6.54
C THR A 13 -1.56 8.01 -5.64
N PRO A 14 -1.72 9.21 -6.21
CA PRO A 14 -1.87 10.42 -5.40
C PRO A 14 -3.04 10.24 -4.43
N LEU A 15 -2.92 10.88 -3.27
CA LEU A 15 -3.87 10.75 -2.17
C LEU A 15 -5.25 11.22 -2.65
N LYS A 16 -6.19 10.28 -2.83
CA LYS A 16 -7.55 10.55 -3.31
C LYS A 16 -8.50 10.20 -2.18
N ASN A 17 -9.26 11.19 -1.74
CA ASN A 17 -10.25 11.04 -0.68
C ASN A 17 -9.69 10.52 0.67
N GLY A 18 -8.45 10.90 1.01
CA GLY A 18 -7.79 10.47 2.25
C GLY A 18 -7.02 9.14 2.15
N TYR A 19 -7.15 8.43 1.04
CA TYR A 19 -6.52 7.13 0.84
C TYR A 19 -5.51 7.15 -0.30
N ARG A 20 -4.57 6.20 -0.25
CA ARG A 20 -3.67 5.89 -1.35
C ARG A 20 -3.87 4.44 -1.75
N SER A 21 -3.82 4.20 -3.04
CA SER A 21 -3.89 2.88 -3.63
C SER A 21 -2.61 2.59 -4.38
N ILE A 22 -2.38 1.33 -4.73
CA ILE A 22 -1.36 1.00 -5.72
C ILE A 22 -1.91 1.30 -7.11
N LYS A 23 -1.09 1.89 -7.98
CA LYS A 23 -1.37 2.03 -9.41
C LYS A 23 -1.53 0.66 -10.04
N ASP A 24 -2.49 0.52 -10.93
CA ASP A 24 -2.75 -0.78 -11.55
C ASP A 24 -1.59 -1.27 -12.44
N ASP A 25 -0.81 -0.33 -12.99
CA ASP A 25 0.41 -0.58 -13.77
C ASP A 25 1.60 -1.11 -12.93
N ALA A 26 1.47 -1.17 -11.61
CA ALA A 26 2.54 -1.66 -10.76
C ALA A 26 2.83 -3.16 -11.00
N PRO A 27 4.11 -3.59 -10.98
CA PRO A 27 4.45 -4.99 -11.12
C PRO A 27 3.74 -5.87 -10.10
N ASN A 28 3.32 -7.07 -10.50
CA ASN A 28 2.63 -8.02 -9.61
C ASN A 28 3.44 -8.36 -8.35
N GLU A 29 4.77 -8.37 -8.44
CA GLU A 29 5.66 -8.55 -7.27
C GLU A 29 5.47 -7.44 -6.24
N ILE A 30 5.40 -6.18 -6.70
CA ILE A 30 5.14 -5.01 -5.87
C ILE A 30 3.74 -5.09 -5.25
N LYS A 31 2.71 -5.45 -6.03
CA LYS A 31 1.35 -5.63 -5.51
C LYS A 31 1.31 -6.67 -4.37
N LYS A 32 2.01 -7.80 -4.52
CA LYS A 32 2.12 -8.83 -3.47
C LYS A 32 2.88 -8.34 -2.24
N GLU A 33 4.01 -7.68 -2.41
CA GLU A 33 4.79 -7.16 -1.28
C GLU A 33 4.02 -6.09 -0.49
N VAL A 34 3.35 -5.16 -1.18
CA VAL A 34 2.55 -4.11 -0.53
C VAL A 34 1.40 -4.72 0.23
N LYS A 35 0.71 -5.71 -0.36
CA LYS A 35 -0.38 -6.44 0.31
C LYS A 35 0.11 -7.09 1.60
N LYS A 36 1.25 -7.77 1.55
CA LYS A 36 1.85 -8.38 2.75
C LYS A 36 2.22 -7.33 3.81
N ALA A 37 2.82 -6.22 3.40
CA ALA A 37 3.19 -5.14 4.30
C ALA A 37 1.96 -4.47 4.95
N ASP A 38 0.88 -4.29 4.18
CA ASP A 38 -0.38 -3.74 4.65
C ASP A 38 -1.09 -4.70 5.61
N GLU A 39 -1.09 -6.01 5.34
CA GLU A 39 -1.60 -7.02 6.28
C GLU A 39 -0.79 -7.07 7.58
N GLU A 40 0.55 -6.98 7.52
CA GLU A 40 1.39 -6.90 8.72
C GLU A 40 1.14 -5.63 9.53
N TYR A 41 0.94 -4.50 8.84
CA TYR A 41 0.61 -3.24 9.47
C TYR A 41 -0.78 -3.29 10.13
N PHE A 42 -1.75 -3.90 9.46
CA PHE A 42 -3.10 -4.14 10.00
C PHE A 42 -3.05 -5.04 11.22
N LYS A 43 -2.28 -6.14 11.21
CA LYS A 43 -2.12 -7.01 12.39
C LYS A 43 -1.53 -6.27 13.59
N LYS A 44 -0.64 -5.30 13.36
CA LYS A 44 0.00 -4.51 14.42
C LYS A 44 -0.88 -3.37 14.95
N THR A 45 -1.67 -2.73 14.07
CA THR A 45 -2.34 -1.45 14.39
C THR A 45 -3.87 -1.50 14.31
N GLY A 46 -4.43 -2.56 13.73
CA GLY A 46 -5.86 -2.70 13.45
C GLY A 46 -6.36 -1.81 12.31
N ARG A 47 -5.47 -1.16 11.54
CA ARG A 47 -5.84 -0.24 10.44
C ARG A 47 -5.05 -0.54 9.18
N HIS A 48 -5.70 -0.44 8.03
CA HIS A 48 -5.03 -0.51 6.72
C HIS A 48 -4.39 0.84 6.41
N MET A 49 -3.18 0.81 5.84
CA MET A 49 -2.46 2.00 5.45
C MET A 49 -2.74 2.37 3.99
N LEU A 50 -3.08 1.38 3.16
CA LEU A 50 -3.40 1.55 1.76
C LEU A 50 -4.78 0.98 1.44
N GLN A 51 -5.50 1.67 0.59
CA GLN A 51 -6.72 1.14 -0.03
C GLN A 51 -6.30 0.31 -1.22
N ILE A 52 -6.10 -0.98 -0.98
CA ILE A 52 -5.85 -1.97 -2.03
C ILE A 52 -7.23 -2.41 -2.53
N ASP A 53 -7.66 -1.87 -3.68
CA ASP A 53 -8.82 -2.41 -4.40
C ASP A 53 -8.46 -3.83 -4.83
N TYR A 54 -9.29 -4.80 -4.41
CA TYR A 54 -9.10 -6.23 -4.60
C TYR A 54 -9.66 -6.71 -5.94
#